data_AF-A0A1F2T935-F1
#
_entry.id   AF-A0A1F2T935-F1
#
_cell.length_a   1.000
_cell.length_b   1.000
_cell.length_c   1.000
_cell.angle_alpha   90.00
_cell.angle_beta   90.00
_cell.angle_gamma   90.00
#
_symmetry.space_group_name_H-M   'P 1'
#
loop_
_entity.id
_entity.type
_entity.pdbx_description
1 polymer ?
#
loop_
_entity_poly.entity_id
_entity_poly.type
_entity_poly.pdbx_seq_one_letter_code
_entity_poly.pdbx_strand_id
1 'polypeptide(L)'
;MKLRNAHLAVVERNKVVDYLLNSAHPDNGGKAQFFESLGFSVDVPELLIDALRSVAQTGEVVEGVESSHGEKYVVDGPVSSHTESRHGPMVRTVWIIDRGLEAPRLVTAYPGKE
;
A
#
# COMPACT_ATOMS: atom_id res chain seq x y z
N MET A 1 4.28 13.53 8.88
CA MET A 1 5.16 12.62 9.65
C MET A 1 5.44 11.40 8.78
N LYS A 2 6.61 10.75 8.89
CA LYS A 2 6.93 9.54 8.11
C LYS A 2 6.58 8.25 8.86
N LEU A 3 6.33 7.18 8.10
CA LEU A 3 6.13 5.85 8.66
C LEU A 3 7.42 5.38 9.33
N ARG A 4 7.31 4.90 10.55
CA ARG A 4 8.45 4.33 11.29
C ARG A 4 8.99 3.12 10.55
N ASN A 5 10.31 3.00 10.46
CA ASN A 5 10.99 1.87 9.84
C ASN A 5 10.54 1.56 8.40
N ALA A 6 10.10 2.57 7.65
CA ALA A 6 9.58 2.39 6.29
C ALA A 6 10.57 1.71 5.32
N HIS A 7 11.88 1.82 5.55
CA HIS A 7 12.91 1.13 4.78
C HIS A 7 12.88 -0.39 4.96
N LEU A 8 12.24 -0.90 6.02
CA LEU A 8 11.99 -2.32 6.30
C LEU A 8 10.59 -2.76 5.86
N ALA A 9 9.81 -1.91 5.18
CA ALA A 9 8.43 -2.20 4.85
C ALA A 9 8.28 -3.49 4.02
N VAL A 10 7.43 -4.39 4.49
CA VAL A 10 7.15 -5.67 3.87
C VAL A 10 5.78 -5.63 3.20
N VAL A 11 5.78 -5.86 1.90
CA VAL A 11 4.58 -6.12 1.10
C VAL A 11 4.64 -7.59 0.68
N GLU A 12 3.73 -8.40 1.23
CA GLU A 12 3.65 -9.82 0.91
C GLU A 12 3.07 -10.02 -0.50
N ARG A 13 3.76 -10.79 -1.34
CA ARG A 13 3.35 -11.04 -2.73
C ARG A 13 1.94 -11.61 -2.83
N ASN A 14 1.59 -12.56 -1.96
CA ASN A 14 0.26 -13.17 -1.92
C ASN A 14 -0.82 -12.12 -1.59
N LYS A 15 -0.53 -11.13 -0.74
CA LYS A 15 -1.47 -10.02 -0.46
C LYS A 15 -1.73 -9.16 -1.71
N VAL A 16 -0.74 -9.03 -2.58
CA VAL A 16 -0.88 -8.30 -3.84
C VAL A 16 -1.68 -9.12 -4.85
N VAL A 17 -1.26 -10.35 -5.10
CA VAL A 17 -1.85 -11.24 -6.12
C VAL A 17 -3.26 -11.70 -5.73
N ASP A 18 -3.44 -12.18 -4.50
CA ASP A 18 -4.68 -12.85 -4.10
C ASP A 18 -5.75 -11.87 -3.60
N TYR A 19 -5.36 -10.62 -3.28
CA TYR A 19 -6.26 -9.61 -2.73
C TYR A 19 -6.26 -8.29 -3.50
N LEU A 20 -5.14 -7.57 -3.63
CA LEU A 20 -5.17 -6.23 -4.25
C LEU A 20 -5.45 -6.24 -5.75
N LEU A 21 -4.86 -7.18 -6.49
CA LEU A 21 -5.03 -7.37 -7.93
C LEU A 21 -6.05 -8.48 -8.28
N ASN A 22 -6.73 -9.03 -7.27
CA ASN A 22 -7.75 -10.05 -7.48
C ASN A 22 -9.14 -9.42 -7.47
N SER A 23 -9.69 -9.17 -8.66
CA SER A 23 -11.05 -8.65 -8.82
C SER A 23 -12.14 -9.63 -8.36
N ALA A 24 -11.84 -10.93 -8.26
CA ALA A 24 -12.77 -11.95 -7.78
C ALA A 24 -12.80 -12.08 -6.24
N HIS A 25 -11.90 -11.41 -5.51
CA HIS A 25 -11.89 -11.46 -4.05
C HIS A 25 -13.09 -10.68 -3.48
N PRO A 26 -13.92 -11.28 -2.59
CA PRO A 26 -15.17 -10.68 -2.13
C PRO A 26 -14.98 -9.30 -1.47
N ASP A 27 -13.89 -9.13 -0.71
CA ASP A 27 -13.54 -7.87 -0.05
C ASP A 27 -12.64 -6.93 -0.88
N ASN A 28 -12.40 -7.22 -2.17
CA ASN A 28 -11.54 -6.37 -3.00
C ASN A 28 -12.09 -4.94 -3.11
N GLY A 29 -13.41 -4.77 -3.20
CA GLY A 29 -14.06 -3.46 -3.12
C GLY A 29 -13.57 -2.46 -4.17
N GLY A 30 -13.26 -2.92 -5.39
CA GLY A 30 -12.80 -2.08 -6.51
C GLY A 30 -11.31 -1.75 -6.52
N LYS A 31 -10.51 -2.29 -5.58
CA LYS A 31 -9.05 -2.08 -5.53
C LYS A 31 -8.35 -2.62 -6.78
N ALA A 32 -8.75 -3.81 -7.26
CA ALA A 32 -8.15 -4.43 -8.44
C ALA A 32 -8.35 -3.54 -9.68
N GLN A 33 -9.60 -3.14 -9.94
CA GLN A 33 -9.92 -2.25 -11.06
C GLN A 33 -9.15 -0.92 -10.98
N PHE A 34 -9.00 -0.36 -9.77
CA PHE A 34 -8.19 0.85 -9.60
C PHE A 34 -6.73 0.61 -9.96
N PHE A 35 -6.07 -0.39 -9.38
CA PHE A 35 -4.64 -0.64 -9.65
C PHE A 35 -4.40 -1.07 -11.11
N GLU A 36 -5.32 -1.83 -11.71
CA GLU A 36 -5.32 -2.16 -13.13
C GLU A 36 -5.43 -0.90 -14.01
N SER A 37 -6.27 0.07 -13.63
CA SER A 37 -6.38 1.35 -14.36
C SER A 37 -5.08 2.17 -14.35
N LEU A 38 -4.17 1.89 -13.42
CA LEU A 38 -2.84 2.51 -13.32
C LEU A 38 -1.75 1.73 -14.07
N GLY A 39 -2.10 0.59 -14.66
CA GLY A 39 -1.21 -0.30 -15.40
C GLY A 39 -0.58 -1.41 -14.56
N PHE A 40 -1.04 -1.65 -13.32
CA PHE A 40 -0.57 -2.79 -12.52
C PHE A 40 -1.35 -4.06 -12.89
N SER A 41 -0.65 -5.18 -13.07
CA SER A 41 -1.24 -6.48 -13.40
C SER A 41 -0.70 -7.58 -12.51
N VAL A 42 -1.51 -8.62 -12.31
CA VAL A 42 -1.11 -9.86 -11.63
C VAL A 42 0.03 -10.59 -12.34
N ASP A 43 0.25 -10.31 -13.63
CA ASP A 43 1.38 -10.85 -14.41
C ASP A 43 2.72 -10.28 -13.95
N VAL A 44 2.72 -9.04 -13.46
CA VAL A 44 3.92 -8.33 -12.99
C VAL A 44 3.65 -7.67 -11.63
N PRO A 45 3.37 -8.46 -10.57
CA PRO A 45 2.93 -7.94 -9.28
C PRO A 45 4.03 -7.18 -8.55
N GLU A 46 5.30 -7.42 -8.91
CA GLU A 46 6.46 -6.75 -8.34
C GLU A 46 6.41 -5.22 -8.54
N LEU A 47 5.82 -4.75 -9.64
CA LEU A 47 5.66 -3.31 -9.89
C LEU A 47 4.77 -2.64 -8.84
N LEU A 48 3.66 -3.29 -8.45
CA LEU A 48 2.79 -2.77 -7.40
C LEU A 48 3.44 -2.92 -6.01
N ILE A 49 4.18 -4.01 -5.79
CA ILE A 49 4.96 -4.21 -4.55
C ILE A 49 5.94 -3.05 -4.34
N ASP A 50 6.73 -2.72 -5.37
CA ASP A 50 7.71 -1.65 -5.31
C ASP A 50 7.06 -0.27 -5.19
N ALA A 51 5.96 -0.03 -5.89
CA ALA A 51 5.18 1.21 -5.76
C ALA A 51 4.65 1.40 -4.33
N LEU A 52 4.11 0.36 -3.70
CA LEU A 52 3.60 0.43 -2.33
C LEU A 52 4.72 0.60 -1.30
N ARG A 53 5.89 -0.02 -1.52
CA ARG A 53 7.09 0.24 -0.70
C ARG A 53 7.56 1.68 -0.83
N SER A 54 7.53 2.24 -2.03
CA SER A 54 7.84 3.66 -2.25
C SER A 54 6.87 4.56 -1.50
N VAL A 55 5.56 4.29 -1.50
CA VAL A 55 4.58 5.03 -0.70
C VAL A 55 4.87 4.91 0.79
N ALA A 56 5.25 3.74 1.29
CA ALA A 56 5.63 3.56 2.69
C ALA A 56 6.78 4.52 3.10
N GLN A 57 7.77 4.69 2.22
CA GLN A 57 8.98 5.48 2.48
C GLN A 57 8.80 6.97 2.24
N THR A 58 8.06 7.34 1.20
CA THR A 58 7.95 8.72 0.71
C THR A 58 6.63 9.39 1.08
N GLY A 59 5.60 8.62 1.41
CA GLY A 59 4.28 9.10 1.82
C GLY A 59 4.28 9.78 3.19
N GLU A 60 3.13 10.35 3.54
CA GLU A 60 2.87 10.99 4.83
C GLU A 60 1.91 10.13 5.65
N VAL A 61 2.26 9.89 6.91
CA VAL A 61 1.36 9.31 7.91
C VAL A 61 0.27 10.33 8.22
N VAL A 62 -0.98 9.94 7.96
CA VAL A 62 -2.18 10.74 8.24
C VAL A 62 -2.91 10.27 9.50
N GLU A 63 -2.68 9.03 9.92
CA GLU A 63 -3.26 8.47 11.15
C GLU A 63 -2.31 7.41 11.73
N GLY A 64 -2.19 7.38 13.06
CA GLY A 64 -1.43 6.37 13.79
C GLY A 64 -2.22 5.95 15.03
N VAL A 65 -2.39 4.64 15.24
CA VAL A 65 -3.12 4.07 16.37
C VAL A 65 -2.27 2.97 16.99
N GLU A 66 -1.89 3.15 18.25
CA GLU A 66 -1.22 2.13 19.05
C GLU A 66 -2.25 1.19 19.69
N SER A 67 -1.93 -0.10 19.73
CA SER A 67 -2.78 -1.13 20.32
C SER A 67 -1.93 -2.20 21.01
N SER A 68 -2.58 -3.12 21.73
CA SER A 68 -1.92 -4.29 22.33
C SER A 68 -1.21 -5.20 21.32
N HIS A 69 -1.61 -5.15 20.05
CA HIS A 69 -1.07 -5.97 18.97
C HIS A 69 0.10 -5.30 18.24
N GLY A 70 0.35 -4.02 18.49
CA GLY A 70 1.31 -3.22 17.74
C GLY A 70 0.71 -1.91 17.28
N GLU A 71 1.39 -1.27 16.34
CA GLU A 71 1.10 0.10 15.90
C GLU A 71 0.57 0.09 14.47
N LYS A 72 -0.64 0.60 14.27
CA LYS A 72 -1.26 0.72 12.96
C LYS A 72 -1.07 2.13 12.43
N TYR A 73 -0.68 2.23 11.17
CA TYR A 73 -0.43 3.49 10.49
C TYR A 73 -1.23 3.58 9.18
N VAL A 74 -1.78 4.75 8.90
CA VAL A 74 -2.37 5.10 7.61
C VAL A 74 -1.44 6.09 6.93
N VAL A 75 -1.01 5.77 5.72
CA VAL A 75 -0.02 6.53 4.94
C VAL A 75 -0.61 6.87 3.59
N ASP A 76 -0.64 8.16 3.26
CA ASP A 76 -1.03 8.65 1.94
C ASP A 76 0.22 9.05 1.15
N GLY A 77 0.29 8.61 -0.10
CA GLY A 77 1.35 9.02 -1.00
C GLY A 77 1.02 8.72 -2.47
N PRO A 78 1.63 9.47 -3.40
CA PRO A 78 1.46 9.21 -4.82
C PRO A 78 2.16 7.88 -5.19
N VAL A 79 1.49 7.05 -5.99
CA VAL A 79 2.18 5.95 -6.67
C VAL A 79 2.65 6.42 -8.03
N SER A 80 3.87 6.06 -8.41
CA SER A 80 4.32 6.24 -9.79
C SER A 80 3.50 5.33 -10.69
N SER A 81 2.52 5.87 -11.40
CA SER A 81 1.85 5.18 -12.48
C SER A 81 2.70 5.24 -13.74
N HIS A 82 2.54 4.27 -14.63
CA HIS A 82 3.09 4.34 -16.00
C HIS A 82 2.31 5.32 -16.90
N THR A 83 1.39 6.10 -16.32
CA THR A 83 0.55 7.04 -17.05
C THR A 83 1.13 8.45 -16.92
N GLU A 84 1.03 9.24 -18.00
CA GLU A 84 1.65 10.55 -18.26
C GLU A 84 1.24 11.70 -17.31
N SER A 85 0.81 11.40 -16.07
CA SER A 85 0.40 12.39 -15.08
C SER A 85 1.58 12.77 -14.19
N ARG A 86 1.94 14.06 -14.19
CA ARG A 86 3.09 14.64 -13.47
C ARG A 86 3.07 14.38 -11.95
N HIS A 87 1.89 14.09 -11.41
CA HIS A 87 1.68 13.59 -10.06
C HIS A 87 0.83 12.33 -10.20
N GLY A 88 1.41 11.17 -9.91
CA GLY A 88 0.67 9.92 -9.92
C GLY A 88 -0.47 9.93 -8.89
N PRO A 89 -1.49 9.09 -9.05
CA PRO A 89 -2.68 9.10 -8.21
C PRO A 89 -2.32 8.86 -6.75
N MET A 90 -3.06 9.52 -5.86
CA MET A 90 -2.90 9.35 -4.42
C MET A 90 -3.38 7.95 -4.02
N VAL A 91 -2.56 7.23 -3.27
CA VAL A 91 -2.91 5.92 -2.71
C VAL A 91 -2.82 5.99 -1.21
N ARG A 92 -3.86 5.49 -0.55
CA ARG A 92 -3.87 5.25 0.88
C ARG A 92 -3.43 3.83 1.16
N THR A 93 -2.40 3.70 1.98
CA THR A 93 -1.85 2.43 2.45
C THR A 93 -2.00 2.33 3.96
N VAL A 94 -2.28 1.12 4.43
CA VAL A 94 -2.42 0.82 5.86
C VAL A 94 -1.36 -0.18 6.23
N TRP A 95 -0.58 0.14 7.25
CA TRP A 95 0.55 -0.64 7.74
C TRP A 95 0.34 -1.01 9.19
N ILE A 96 0.91 -2.15 9.61
CA ILE A 96 1.03 -2.53 11.01
C ILE A 96 2.48 -2.86 11.32
N ILE A 97 3.00 -2.31 12.42
CA ILE A 97 4.23 -2.77 13.05
C ILE A 97 3.79 -3.65 14.22
N ASP A 98 3.88 -4.97 14.06
CA ASP A 98 3.49 -5.91 15.11
C ASP A 98 4.36 -5.72 16.37
N ARG A 99 3.76 -5.95 17.53
CA ARG A 99 4.46 -5.74 18.81
C ARG A 99 5.74 -6.57 18.90
N GLY A 100 6.86 -5.90 19.15
CA GLY A 100 8.18 -6.52 19.25
C GLY A 100 8.86 -6.75 17.90
N LEU A 101 8.22 -6.38 16.79
CA LEU A 101 8.84 -6.31 15.48
C LEU A 101 9.17 -4.86 15.12
N GLU A 102 10.04 -4.71 14.12
CA GLU A 102 10.44 -3.40 13.61
C GLU A 102 9.88 -3.13 12.22
N ALA A 103 9.64 -4.18 11.43
CA ALA A 103 9.24 -4.07 10.03
C ALA A 103 7.74 -3.79 9.90
N PRO A 104 7.32 -2.68 9.25
CA PRO A 104 5.91 -2.46 8.92
C PRO A 104 5.45 -3.47 7.87
N ARG A 105 4.32 -4.13 8.09
CA ARG A 105 3.68 -5.03 7.14
C ARG A 105 2.43 -4.40 6.54
N LEU A 106 2.25 -4.56 5.23
CA LEU A 106 1.08 -4.04 4.54
C LEU A 106 -0.20 -4.77 4.99
N VAL A 107 -1.19 -4.01 5.46
CA VAL A 107 -2.54 -4.49 5.78
C VAL A 107 -3.45 -4.39 4.55
N THR A 108 -3.49 -3.22 3.91
CA THR A 108 -4.27 -2.98 2.68
C THR A 108 -3.79 -1.71 1.97
N ALA A 109 -4.13 -1.57 0.69
CA ALA A 109 -3.97 -0.34 -0.09
C ALA A 109 -5.24 -0.06 -0.90
N TYR A 110 -5.60 1.20 -1.12
CA TYR A 110 -6.80 1.61 -1.87
C TYR A 110 -6.66 3.07 -2.34
N PRO A 111 -7.53 3.56 -3.24
CA PRO A 111 -7.48 4.96 -3.68
C PRO A 111 -7.49 5.93 -2.48
N GLY A 112 -6.50 6.83 -2.44
CA GLY A 112 -6.48 7.94 -1.50
C GLY A 112 -7.50 8.99 -1.91
N LYS A 113 -7.95 9.81 -0.95
CA LYS A 113 -8.67 11.05 -1.28
C LYS A 113 -7.62 12.13 -1.56
N GLU A 114 -7.81 12.90 -2.63
CA GLU A 114 -7.07 14.16 -2.85
C GLU A 114 -7.29 15.15 -1.70
#